data_AF-A0A8D1SIB8-F1
#
_entry.id   AF-A0A8D1SIB8-F1
#
_cell.length_a   1.000
_cell.length_b   1.000
_cell.length_c   1.000
_cell.angle_alpha   90.00
_cell.angle_beta   90.00
_cell.angle_gamma   90.00
#
_symmetry.space_group_name_H-M   'P 1'
#
loop_
_entity.id
_entity.type
_entity.pdbx_description
1 polymer ?
#
loop_
_entity_poly.entity_id
_entity_poly.type
_entity_poly.pdbx_seq_one_letter_code
_entity_poly.pdbx_strand_id
1 'polypeptide(L)'
;MSFLNGSRLTPASFILNGIPGLEEVHLWISFPLCTMYGIAITGNSGLMYLVYSDEALHRPMYIFLALLSFTDMLMCTSTLPNTLCVLWFDLKEIDFKACLAQMFFVHTFTGMESGVLMLMALDRYVAICYPLRYATILTNPVIAKAGLLTFLRGVMLVIPFVFLTKRLPFCRGNVIPHTYCDHMSVAKISCGNVKVNAVYGLMVALLIGGFDILCITVSYTMILRAVVSLSSAEARQKAFSTCTAHICAIVITYVPAFFTFFTHRFGGHSIPPHIHIIMANLYLLMPPTMNPIVYGVKTKQIRERVSKILLKEKDSSSHNI
;
A
#
# COMPACT_ATOMS: atom_id res chain seq x y z
N MET A 1 24.85 -48.78 -1.64
CA MET A 1 24.97 -47.42 -2.22
C MET A 1 23.61 -47.03 -2.80
N SER A 2 22.78 -46.34 -2.01
CA SER A 2 21.51 -45.78 -2.47
C SER A 2 21.74 -44.34 -2.92
N PHE A 3 21.61 -44.09 -4.21
CA PHE A 3 21.65 -42.75 -4.79
C PHE A 3 20.47 -41.92 -4.26
N LEU A 4 20.78 -40.88 -3.48
CA LEU A 4 19.87 -39.78 -3.16
C LEU A 4 19.60 -39.00 -4.45
N ASN A 5 18.53 -39.36 -5.18
CA ASN A 5 17.96 -38.49 -6.21
C ASN A 5 17.22 -37.34 -5.52
N GLY A 6 17.96 -36.28 -5.20
CA GLY A 6 17.41 -35.02 -4.70
C GLY A 6 16.69 -34.25 -5.80
N SER A 7 15.50 -34.71 -6.19
CA SER A 7 14.56 -33.90 -6.96
C SER A 7 14.23 -32.66 -6.12
N ARG A 8 14.72 -31.48 -6.54
CA ARG A 8 14.36 -30.21 -5.89
C ARG A 8 12.84 -30.09 -5.93
N LEU A 9 12.17 -30.11 -4.77
CA LEU A 9 10.73 -29.88 -4.60
C LEU A 9 10.36 -28.40 -4.84
N THR A 10 10.89 -27.82 -5.90
CA THR A 10 10.61 -26.45 -6.36
C THR A 10 9.79 -26.57 -7.65
N PRO A 11 8.53 -26.13 -7.68
CA PRO A 11 7.72 -26.16 -8.88
C PRO A 11 8.26 -25.18 -9.91
N ALA A 12 8.02 -25.46 -11.19
CA ALA A 12 8.36 -24.53 -12.28
C ALA A 12 7.44 -23.30 -12.26
N SER A 13 6.15 -23.53 -12.04
CA SER A 13 5.11 -22.50 -11.99
C SER A 13 4.08 -22.78 -10.89
N PHE A 14 3.37 -21.73 -10.49
CA PHE A 14 2.16 -21.80 -9.69
C PHE A 14 0.93 -21.43 -10.51
N ILE A 15 -0.23 -21.91 -10.09
CA ILE A 15 -1.54 -21.62 -10.69
C ILE A 15 -2.30 -20.74 -9.70
N LEU A 16 -2.52 -19.46 -10.03
CA LEU A 16 -3.32 -18.53 -9.26
C LEU A 16 -4.81 -18.78 -9.56
N ASN A 17 -5.56 -19.30 -8.58
CA ASN A 17 -6.96 -19.67 -8.79
C ASN A 17 -7.94 -18.48 -8.72
N GLY A 18 -7.43 -17.26 -8.51
CA GLY A 18 -8.26 -16.07 -8.39
C GLY A 18 -9.10 -16.05 -7.12
N ILE A 19 -10.43 -15.91 -7.25
CA ILE A 19 -11.39 -15.93 -6.15
C ILE A 19 -12.20 -17.25 -6.24
N PRO A 20 -11.87 -18.28 -5.44
CA PRO A 20 -12.56 -19.57 -5.46
C PRO A 20 -14.04 -19.41 -5.13
N GLY A 21 -14.91 -20.08 -5.90
CA GLY A 21 -16.36 -20.03 -5.72
C GLY A 21 -17.05 -18.81 -6.35
N LEU A 22 -16.30 -17.89 -6.96
CA LEU A 22 -16.84 -16.76 -7.74
C LEU A 22 -16.36 -16.81 -9.21
N GLU A 23 -15.93 -17.97 -9.69
CA GLU A 23 -15.36 -18.16 -11.03
C GLU A 23 -16.32 -17.69 -12.15
N GLU A 24 -17.62 -17.96 -12.01
CA GLU A 24 -18.65 -17.53 -12.97
C GLU A 24 -18.84 -16.00 -13.04
N VAL A 25 -18.40 -15.27 -12.00
CA VAL A 25 -18.50 -13.81 -11.91
C VAL A 25 -17.15 -13.11 -11.99
N HIS A 26 -16.05 -13.82 -12.29
CA HIS A 26 -14.71 -13.24 -12.43
C HIS A 26 -14.68 -12.08 -13.43
N LEU A 27 -15.42 -12.19 -14.54
CA LEU A 27 -15.55 -11.11 -15.53
C LEU A 27 -16.23 -9.87 -14.90
N TRP A 28 -17.28 -10.04 -14.10
CA TRP A 28 -17.94 -8.93 -13.42
C TRP A 28 -17.06 -8.27 -12.36
N ILE A 29 -16.25 -9.05 -11.64
CA ILE A 29 -15.29 -8.54 -10.64
C ILE A 29 -14.11 -7.82 -11.30
N SER A 30 -13.75 -8.19 -12.52
CA SER A 30 -12.65 -7.56 -13.24
C SER A 30 -12.91 -6.07 -13.56
N PHE A 31 -14.16 -5.70 -13.88
CA PHE A 31 -14.52 -4.31 -14.19
C PHE A 31 -14.19 -3.32 -13.07
N PRO A 32 -14.65 -3.50 -11.81
CA PRO A 32 -14.31 -2.60 -10.73
C PRO A 32 -12.79 -2.59 -10.45
N LEU A 33 -12.10 -3.73 -10.57
CA LEU A 33 -10.63 -3.78 -10.40
C LEU A 33 -9.91 -2.95 -11.49
N CYS A 34 -10.34 -3.05 -12.75
CA CYS A 34 -9.82 -2.22 -13.85
C CYS A 34 -10.09 -0.74 -13.61
N THR A 35 -11.29 -0.38 -13.15
CA THR A 35 -11.62 1.02 -12.83
C THR A 35 -10.75 1.55 -11.70
N MET A 36 -10.59 0.77 -10.61
CA MET A 36 -9.72 1.13 -9.50
C MET A 36 -8.27 1.31 -9.94
N TYR A 37 -7.76 0.42 -10.81
CA TYR A 37 -6.43 0.54 -11.40
C TYR A 37 -6.28 1.82 -12.22
N GLY A 38 -7.23 2.10 -13.11
CA GLY A 38 -7.23 3.32 -13.92
C GLY A 38 -7.21 4.58 -13.06
N ILE A 39 -8.05 4.65 -12.03
CA ILE A 39 -8.08 5.77 -11.08
C ILE A 39 -6.76 5.87 -10.31
N ALA A 40 -6.21 4.75 -9.82
CA ALA A 40 -4.96 4.75 -9.09
C ALA A 40 -3.80 5.26 -9.96
N ILE A 41 -3.65 4.76 -11.19
CA ILE A 41 -2.58 5.21 -12.09
C ILE A 41 -2.76 6.67 -12.47
N THR A 42 -3.95 7.07 -12.93
CA THR A 42 -4.20 8.44 -13.40
C THR A 42 -4.14 9.45 -12.25
N GLY A 43 -4.76 9.15 -11.10
CA GLY A 43 -4.80 10.01 -9.93
C GLY A 43 -3.42 10.22 -9.31
N ASN A 44 -2.66 9.15 -9.09
CA ASN A 44 -1.32 9.24 -8.51
C ASN A 44 -0.31 9.87 -9.49
N SER A 45 -0.41 9.58 -10.80
CA SER A 45 0.41 10.26 -11.81
C SER A 45 0.10 11.75 -11.86
N GLY A 46 -1.18 12.13 -11.78
CA GLY A 46 -1.61 13.52 -11.73
C GLY A 46 -1.09 14.25 -10.49
N LEU A 47 -1.15 13.62 -9.31
CA LEU A 47 -0.55 14.16 -8.08
C LEU A 47 0.96 14.35 -8.22
N MET A 48 1.69 13.36 -8.74
CA MET A 48 3.12 13.48 -8.98
C MET A 48 3.43 14.63 -9.95
N TYR A 49 2.70 14.72 -11.06
CA TYR A 49 2.85 15.79 -12.03
C TYR A 49 2.61 17.17 -11.41
N LEU A 50 1.58 17.32 -10.58
CA LEU A 50 1.30 18.56 -9.86
C LEU A 50 2.44 18.97 -8.94
N VAL A 51 2.94 18.03 -8.13
CA VAL A 51 4.05 18.30 -7.20
C VAL A 51 5.33 18.63 -7.95
N TYR A 52 5.61 17.93 -9.06
CA TYR A 52 6.77 18.19 -9.91
C TYR A 52 6.70 19.55 -10.61
N SER A 53 5.52 19.96 -11.09
CA SER A 53 5.37 21.15 -11.94
C SER A 53 5.23 22.47 -11.18
N ASP A 54 4.82 22.44 -9.91
CA ASP A 54 4.59 23.66 -9.12
C ASP A 54 5.57 23.72 -7.93
N GLU A 55 6.57 24.60 -8.02
CA GLU A 55 7.53 24.80 -6.94
C GLU A 55 6.88 25.23 -5.61
N ALA A 56 5.69 25.86 -5.65
CA ALA A 56 4.97 26.22 -4.43
C ALA A 56 4.49 24.98 -3.65
N LEU A 57 4.38 23.83 -4.32
CA LEU A 57 4.07 22.52 -3.72
C LEU A 57 5.33 21.78 -3.27
N HIS A 58 6.55 22.30 -3.42
CA HIS A 58 7.76 21.68 -2.85
C HIS A 58 7.87 21.89 -1.32
N ARG A 59 6.78 21.59 -0.61
CA ARG A 59 6.70 21.54 0.85
C ARG A 59 6.78 20.07 1.30
N PRO A 60 7.27 19.82 2.53
CA PRO A 60 7.48 18.46 3.03
C PRO A 60 6.32 17.49 2.85
N MET A 61 5.11 17.88 3.25
CA MET A 61 3.88 17.10 3.08
C MET A 61 3.62 16.64 1.64
N TYR A 62 3.88 17.51 0.66
CA TYR A 62 3.62 17.20 -0.76
C TYR A 62 4.70 16.33 -1.37
N ILE A 63 5.94 16.45 -0.88
CA ILE A 63 7.01 15.51 -1.25
C ILE A 63 6.68 14.11 -0.71
N PHE A 64 6.17 14.00 0.53
CA PHE A 64 5.66 12.73 1.04
C PHE A 64 4.46 12.22 0.23
N LEU A 65 3.56 13.10 -0.19
CA LEU A 65 2.43 12.71 -1.04
C LEU A 65 2.88 12.19 -2.41
N ALA A 66 3.90 12.79 -3.02
CA ALA A 66 4.48 12.30 -4.26
C ALA A 66 5.16 10.94 -4.07
N LEU A 67 5.84 10.74 -2.94
CA LEU A 67 6.44 9.46 -2.57
C LEU A 67 5.39 8.37 -2.33
N LEU A 68 4.28 8.71 -1.68
CA LEU A 68 3.11 7.85 -1.51
C LEU A 68 2.51 7.49 -2.88
N SER A 69 2.28 8.49 -3.73
CA SER A 69 1.72 8.32 -5.08
C SER A 69 2.58 7.38 -5.94
N PHE A 70 3.91 7.56 -5.91
CA PHE A 70 4.85 6.68 -6.60
C PHE A 70 4.80 5.25 -6.07
N THR A 71 4.72 5.08 -4.75
CA THR A 71 4.61 3.77 -4.10
C THR A 71 3.31 3.06 -4.49
N ASP A 72 2.19 3.79 -4.46
CA ASP A 72 0.85 3.31 -4.82
C ASP A 72 0.81 2.82 -6.28
N MET A 73 1.42 3.57 -7.21
CA MET A 73 1.52 3.15 -8.61
C MET A 73 2.31 1.85 -8.78
N LEU A 74 3.47 1.73 -8.11
CA LEU A 74 4.30 0.53 -8.20
C LEU A 74 3.60 -0.69 -7.56
N MET A 75 2.92 -0.48 -6.43
CA MET A 75 2.14 -1.53 -5.77
C MET A 75 1.03 -2.04 -6.69
N CYS A 76 0.19 -1.16 -7.25
CA CYS A 76 -0.85 -1.55 -8.19
C CYS A 76 -0.28 -2.24 -9.42
N THR A 77 0.78 -1.70 -10.03
CA THR A 77 1.39 -2.28 -11.24
C THR A 77 2.00 -3.67 -10.99
N SER A 78 2.48 -3.95 -9.77
CA SER A 78 3.05 -5.27 -9.44
C SER A 78 2.01 -6.38 -9.29
N THR A 79 0.75 -6.04 -9.01
CA THR A 79 -0.32 -6.99 -8.64
C THR A 79 -1.44 -7.08 -9.65
N LEU A 80 -1.94 -5.93 -10.10
CA LEU A 80 -3.17 -5.85 -10.88
C LEU A 80 -3.04 -6.36 -12.31
N PRO A 81 -1.97 -6.08 -13.08
CA PRO A 81 -1.85 -6.61 -14.44
C PRO A 81 -1.94 -8.14 -14.47
N ASN A 82 -1.23 -8.83 -13.57
CA ASN A 82 -1.31 -10.29 -13.45
C ASN A 82 -2.72 -10.73 -13.03
N THR A 83 -3.34 -10.06 -12.05
CA THR A 83 -4.70 -10.38 -11.61
C THR A 83 -5.73 -10.24 -12.74
N LEU A 84 -5.61 -9.18 -13.56
CA LEU A 84 -6.49 -8.96 -14.71
C LEU A 84 -6.27 -10.00 -15.81
N CYS A 85 -5.03 -10.40 -16.07
CA CYS A 85 -4.73 -11.48 -17.01
C CYS A 85 -5.38 -12.81 -16.59
N VAL A 86 -5.34 -13.12 -15.28
CA VAL A 86 -6.02 -14.29 -14.71
C VAL A 86 -7.53 -14.20 -14.92
N LEU A 87 -8.14 -13.05 -14.64
CA LEU A 87 -9.60 -12.88 -14.69
C LEU A 87 -10.17 -12.77 -16.12
N TRP A 88 -9.42 -12.22 -17.08
CA TRP A 88 -9.89 -11.99 -18.46
C TRP A 88 -9.51 -13.11 -19.42
N PHE A 89 -8.33 -13.68 -19.28
CA PHE A 89 -7.75 -14.61 -20.25
C PHE A 89 -7.53 -16.02 -19.70
N ASP A 90 -7.94 -16.28 -18.45
CA ASP A 90 -7.70 -17.53 -17.74
C ASP A 90 -6.21 -17.91 -17.64
N LEU A 91 -5.31 -16.92 -17.77
CA LEU A 91 -3.86 -17.09 -17.70
C LEU A 91 -3.42 -17.19 -16.23
N LYS A 92 -3.72 -18.34 -15.63
CA LYS A 92 -3.51 -18.62 -14.20
C LYS A 92 -2.05 -18.93 -13.83
N GLU A 93 -1.22 -19.27 -14.81
CA GLU A 93 0.16 -19.67 -14.56
C GLU A 93 1.10 -18.49 -14.29
N ILE A 94 1.84 -18.58 -13.18
CA ILE A 94 2.92 -17.64 -12.84
C ILE A 94 4.21 -18.42 -12.55
N ASP A 95 5.33 -18.00 -13.15
CA ASP A 95 6.64 -18.59 -12.87
C ASP A 95 7.00 -18.45 -11.38
N PHE A 96 7.65 -19.46 -10.82
CA PHE A 96 8.05 -19.46 -9.40
C PHE A 96 8.84 -18.21 -8.99
N LYS A 97 9.79 -17.76 -9.83
CA LYS A 97 10.60 -16.56 -9.54
C LYS A 97 9.76 -15.29 -9.70
N ALA A 98 8.87 -15.24 -10.68
CA ALA A 98 7.93 -14.12 -10.84
C ALA A 98 7.01 -13.99 -9.63
N CYS A 99 6.54 -15.11 -9.06
CA CYS A 99 5.75 -15.14 -7.83
C CYS A 99 6.50 -14.59 -6.62
N LEU A 100 7.76 -15.01 -6.44
CA LEU A 100 8.62 -14.48 -5.36
C LEU A 100 8.94 -12.99 -5.55
N ALA A 101 9.14 -12.55 -6.80
CA ALA A 101 9.36 -11.14 -7.10
C ALA A 101 8.10 -10.30 -6.81
N GLN A 102 6.92 -10.77 -7.21
CA GLN A 102 5.66 -10.12 -6.87
C GLN A 102 5.48 -10.01 -5.36
N MET A 103 5.74 -11.10 -4.61
CA MET A 103 5.67 -11.10 -3.15
C MET A 103 6.63 -10.07 -2.52
N PHE A 104 7.86 -9.98 -3.03
CA PHE A 104 8.85 -8.99 -2.59
C PHE A 104 8.36 -7.56 -2.77
N PHE A 105 7.86 -7.22 -3.97
CA PHE A 105 7.38 -5.89 -4.29
C PHE A 105 6.15 -5.51 -3.45
N VAL A 106 5.17 -6.43 -3.34
CA VAL A 106 3.96 -6.19 -2.54
C VAL A 106 4.30 -5.86 -1.09
N HIS A 107 5.13 -6.66 -0.43
CA HIS A 107 5.47 -6.44 0.98
C HIS A 107 6.35 -5.20 1.18
N THR A 108 7.30 -4.96 0.26
CA THR A 108 8.18 -3.79 0.32
C THR A 108 7.39 -2.50 0.14
N PHE A 109 6.51 -2.42 -0.87
CA PHE A 109 5.70 -1.22 -1.12
C PHE A 109 4.62 -1.01 -0.08
N THR A 110 4.04 -2.09 0.47
CA THR A 110 3.13 -1.98 1.63
C THR A 110 3.86 -1.37 2.83
N GLY A 111 5.07 -1.84 3.14
CA GLY A 111 5.88 -1.28 4.22
C GLY A 111 6.32 0.15 3.95
N MET A 112 6.53 0.50 2.69
CA MET A 112 6.83 1.87 2.27
C MET A 112 5.61 2.78 2.44
N GLU A 113 4.42 2.37 1.99
CA GLU A 113 3.16 3.10 2.14
C GLU A 113 2.90 3.42 3.62
N SER A 114 2.94 2.39 4.47
CA SER A 114 2.82 2.51 5.93
C SER A 114 3.84 3.49 6.51
N GLY A 115 5.10 3.40 6.10
CA GLY A 115 6.16 4.27 6.57
C GLY A 115 6.01 5.71 6.09
N VAL A 116 5.51 5.94 4.87
CA VAL A 116 5.21 7.30 4.37
C VAL A 116 4.06 7.92 5.15
N LEU A 117 3.00 7.17 5.47
CA LEU A 117 1.92 7.65 6.36
C LEU A 117 2.47 8.00 7.75
N MET A 118 3.40 7.21 8.29
CA MET A 118 4.09 7.56 9.54
C MET A 118 4.88 8.87 9.41
N LEU A 119 5.65 9.06 8.33
CA LEU A 119 6.41 10.29 8.10
C LEU A 119 5.49 11.51 7.92
N MET A 120 4.34 11.34 7.27
CA MET A 120 3.31 12.37 7.17
C MET A 120 2.69 12.70 8.54
N ALA A 121 2.52 11.72 9.44
CA ALA A 121 2.07 11.98 10.81
C ALA A 121 3.10 12.81 11.59
N LEU A 122 4.39 12.50 11.43
CA LEU A 122 5.48 13.26 12.02
C LEU A 122 5.56 14.68 11.46
N ASP A 123 5.36 14.87 10.15
CA ASP A 123 5.24 16.18 9.52
C ASP A 123 4.13 17.03 10.16
N ARG A 124 2.91 16.48 10.26
CA ARG A 124 1.77 17.16 10.90
C ARG A 124 2.07 17.47 12.36
N TYR A 125 2.71 16.55 13.08
CA TYR A 125 3.09 16.75 14.48
C TYR A 125 4.05 17.92 14.65
N VAL A 126 5.14 17.97 13.88
CA VAL A 126 6.12 19.06 13.97
C VAL A 126 5.50 20.39 13.50
N ALA A 127 4.67 20.37 12.46
CA ALA A 127 4.00 21.57 11.96
C ALA A 127 3.05 22.20 12.99
N ILE A 128 2.33 21.39 13.78
CA ILE A 128 1.35 21.87 14.75
C ILE A 128 1.99 22.14 16.12
N CYS A 129 2.83 21.23 16.62
CA CYS A 129 3.39 21.32 17.97
C CYS A 129 4.65 22.21 18.04
N TYR A 130 5.38 22.38 16.93
CA TYR A 130 6.61 23.16 16.87
C TYR A 130 6.69 24.08 15.63
N PRO A 131 5.70 24.95 15.39
CA PRO A 131 5.59 25.75 14.17
C PRO A 131 6.83 26.61 13.89
N LEU A 132 7.45 27.20 14.92
CA LEU A 132 8.65 28.04 14.78
C LEU A 132 9.90 27.28 14.34
N ARG A 133 9.97 25.96 14.63
CA ARG A 133 11.12 25.11 14.30
C ARG A 133 10.88 24.24 13.07
N TYR A 134 9.67 24.24 12.52
CA TYR A 134 9.27 23.37 11.42
C TYR A 134 10.22 23.45 10.22
N ALA A 135 10.55 24.67 9.77
CA ALA A 135 11.43 24.89 8.62
C ALA A 135 12.88 24.43 8.85
N THR A 136 13.33 24.35 10.10
CA THR A 136 14.68 23.90 10.46
C THR A 136 14.74 22.39 10.65
N ILE A 137 13.65 21.77 11.15
CA ILE A 137 13.59 20.32 11.41
C ILE A 137 13.27 19.55 10.12
N LEU A 138 12.21 19.94 9.39
CA LEU A 138 11.78 19.27 8.16
C LEU A 138 12.30 20.00 6.93
N THR A 139 13.55 19.73 6.60
CA THR A 139 14.18 20.19 5.36
C THR A 139 14.09 19.12 4.27
N ASN A 140 14.14 19.51 2.99
CA ASN A 140 14.10 18.57 1.85
C ASN A 140 15.14 17.44 1.95
N PRO A 141 16.40 17.68 2.38
CA PRO A 141 17.37 16.60 2.59
C PRO A 141 16.97 15.61 3.68
N VAL A 142 16.36 16.09 4.78
CA VAL A 142 15.89 15.21 5.88
C VAL A 142 14.75 14.31 5.38
N ILE A 143 13.83 14.86 4.61
CA ILE A 143 12.69 14.13 4.03
C ILE A 143 13.17 13.08 3.04
N ALA A 144 14.09 13.44 2.14
CA ALA A 144 14.68 12.51 1.19
C ALA A 144 15.40 11.35 1.92
N LYS A 145 16.19 11.67 2.96
CA LYS A 145 16.85 10.65 3.80
C LYS A 145 15.84 9.77 4.53
N ALA A 146 14.79 10.35 5.10
CA ALA A 146 13.75 9.60 5.81
C ALA A 146 12.98 8.66 4.88
N GLY A 147 12.61 9.13 3.68
CA GLY A 147 11.99 8.30 2.64
C GLY A 147 12.91 7.16 2.20
N LEU A 148 14.18 7.44 1.95
CA LEU A 148 15.17 6.42 1.59
C LEU A 148 15.38 5.39 2.70
N LEU A 149 15.50 5.81 3.96
CA LEU A 149 15.63 4.91 5.11
C LEU A 149 14.39 4.02 5.26
N THR A 150 13.20 4.56 5.03
CA THR A 150 11.95 3.81 5.07
C THR A 150 11.91 2.73 3.99
N PHE A 151 12.32 3.08 2.76
CA PHE A 151 12.44 2.14 1.67
C PHE A 151 13.47 1.03 1.96
N LEU A 152 14.68 1.42 2.39
CA LEU A 152 15.76 0.48 2.73
C LEU A 152 15.37 -0.44 3.88
N ARG A 153 14.65 0.07 4.90
CA ARG A 153 14.08 -0.74 5.99
C ARG A 153 13.17 -1.82 5.43
N GLY A 154 12.26 -1.48 4.53
CA GLY A 154 11.37 -2.44 3.87
C GLY A 154 12.15 -3.52 3.12
N VAL A 155 13.08 -3.11 2.25
CA VAL A 155 13.92 -4.03 1.47
C VAL A 155 14.71 -4.99 2.38
N MET A 156 15.39 -4.46 3.40
CA MET A 156 16.22 -5.26 4.30
C MET A 156 15.42 -6.28 5.10
N LEU A 157 14.21 -5.95 5.53
CA LEU A 157 13.35 -6.86 6.30
C LEU A 157 12.64 -7.90 5.41
N VAL A 158 12.30 -7.54 4.17
CA VAL A 158 11.57 -8.41 3.23
C VAL A 158 12.50 -9.35 2.45
N ILE A 159 13.77 -9.02 2.21
CA ILE A 159 14.70 -9.94 1.53
C ILE A 159 14.80 -11.31 2.24
N PRO A 160 15.05 -11.39 3.57
CA PRO A 160 15.12 -12.66 4.26
C PRO A 160 13.78 -13.39 4.26
N PHE A 161 12.66 -12.67 4.32
CA PHE A 161 11.31 -13.23 4.26
C PHE A 161 11.07 -14.01 2.95
N VAL A 162 11.42 -13.42 1.82
CA VAL A 162 11.29 -14.06 0.50
C VAL A 162 12.29 -15.22 0.35
N PHE A 163 13.51 -15.07 0.89
CA PHE A 163 14.50 -16.13 0.85
C PHE A 163 14.09 -17.35 1.68
N LEU A 164 13.52 -17.14 2.87
CA LEU A 164 12.98 -18.22 3.70
C LEU A 164 11.83 -18.95 2.98
N THR A 165 10.97 -18.21 2.28
CA THR A 165 9.90 -18.78 1.47
C THR A 165 10.45 -19.62 0.32
N LYS A 166 11.48 -19.12 -0.39
CA LYS A 166 12.16 -19.83 -1.48
C LYS A 166 12.77 -21.16 -1.04
N ARG A 167 13.15 -21.28 0.24
CA ARG A 167 13.79 -22.49 0.81
C ARG A 167 12.78 -23.57 1.23
N LEU A 168 11.48 -23.28 1.21
CA LEU A 168 10.45 -24.26 1.57
C LEU A 168 10.34 -25.37 0.51
N PRO A 169 10.12 -26.64 0.93
CA PRO A 169 9.81 -27.73 0.00
C PRO A 169 8.32 -27.71 -0.35
N PHE A 170 8.00 -27.56 -1.65
CA PHE A 170 6.64 -27.52 -2.16
C PHE A 170 6.24 -28.89 -2.70
N CYS A 171 5.28 -29.56 -2.05
CA CYS A 171 4.79 -30.88 -2.45
C CYS A 171 3.28 -31.06 -2.41
N ARG A 172 2.50 -30.07 -1.94
CA ARG A 172 1.03 -30.17 -1.88
C ARG A 172 0.35 -29.62 -3.13
N GLY A 173 1.02 -29.73 -4.28
CA GLY A 173 0.59 -29.17 -5.56
C GLY A 173 1.15 -27.77 -5.83
N ASN A 174 0.63 -27.13 -6.87
CA ASN A 174 1.05 -25.83 -7.39
C ASN A 174 -0.09 -24.79 -7.46
N VAL A 175 -1.27 -25.09 -6.90
CA VAL A 175 -2.43 -24.19 -6.93
C VAL A 175 -2.45 -23.29 -5.70
N ILE A 176 -2.51 -21.97 -5.93
CA ILE A 176 -2.62 -20.95 -4.89
C ILE A 176 -4.04 -20.35 -4.96
N PRO A 177 -4.86 -20.47 -3.90
CA PRO A 177 -6.22 -19.95 -3.87
C PRO A 177 -6.24 -18.44 -3.60
N HIS A 178 -5.59 -17.66 -4.45
CA HIS A 178 -5.50 -16.20 -4.34
C HIS A 178 -5.32 -15.56 -5.72
N THR A 179 -5.59 -14.26 -5.82
CA THR A 179 -5.39 -13.44 -7.04
C THR A 179 -3.93 -13.01 -7.26
N TYR A 180 -3.08 -13.14 -6.24
CA TYR A 180 -1.66 -12.77 -6.28
C TYR A 180 -0.85 -13.69 -5.36
N CYS A 181 0.47 -13.63 -5.45
CA CYS A 181 1.38 -14.39 -4.61
C CYS A 181 1.46 -13.88 -3.16
N ASP A 182 0.40 -14.15 -2.39
CA ASP A 182 0.37 -13.92 -0.95
C ASP A 182 1.30 -14.89 -0.20
N HIS A 183 2.06 -14.37 0.77
CA HIS A 183 3.05 -15.16 1.51
C HIS A 183 2.43 -16.32 2.25
N MET A 184 1.32 -16.09 2.97
CA MET A 184 0.71 -17.13 3.78
C MET A 184 0.10 -18.24 2.90
N SER A 185 -0.47 -17.84 1.76
CA SER A 185 -1.02 -18.75 0.76
C SER A 185 0.06 -19.60 0.10
N VAL A 186 1.21 -19.02 -0.26
CA VAL A 186 2.38 -19.74 -0.77
C VAL A 186 3.02 -20.64 0.29
N ALA A 187 3.11 -20.20 1.55
CA ALA A 187 3.70 -21.02 2.60
C ALA A 187 2.87 -22.29 2.89
N LYS A 188 1.53 -22.21 2.83
CA LYS A 188 0.60 -23.32 3.15
C LYS A 188 0.73 -24.54 2.23
N ILE A 189 1.12 -24.35 0.97
CA ILE A 189 1.32 -25.43 -0.01
C ILE A 189 2.65 -26.17 0.16
N SER A 190 3.54 -25.67 1.03
CA SER A 190 4.76 -26.40 1.41
C SER A 190 4.46 -27.57 2.36
N CYS A 191 5.28 -28.61 2.33
CA CYS A 191 5.23 -29.70 3.33
C CYS A 191 6.28 -29.52 4.44
N GLY A 192 7.10 -28.47 4.36
CA GLY A 192 8.12 -28.17 5.34
C GLY A 192 7.54 -27.53 6.61
N ASN A 193 8.39 -27.36 7.62
CA ASN A 193 8.02 -26.64 8.82
C ASN A 193 7.92 -25.13 8.54
N VAL A 194 6.70 -24.62 8.39
CA VAL A 194 6.41 -23.21 8.13
C VAL A 194 6.55 -22.29 9.35
N LYS A 195 6.80 -22.84 10.55
CA LYS A 195 6.86 -22.04 11.80
C LYS A 195 7.86 -20.90 11.71
N VAL A 196 9.05 -21.12 11.15
CA VAL A 196 10.09 -20.08 11.02
C VAL A 196 9.61 -18.95 10.11
N ASN A 197 8.99 -19.28 8.96
CA ASN A 197 8.42 -18.29 8.03
C ASN A 197 7.28 -17.50 8.68
N ALA A 198 6.41 -18.19 9.43
CA ALA A 198 5.30 -17.55 10.13
C ALA A 198 5.79 -16.60 11.25
N VAL A 199 6.76 -17.03 12.07
CA VAL A 199 7.34 -16.20 13.14
C VAL A 199 8.08 -15.01 12.55
N TYR A 200 8.93 -15.23 11.54
CA TYR A 200 9.65 -14.14 10.89
C TYR A 200 8.70 -13.16 10.19
N GLY A 201 7.67 -13.65 9.50
CA GLY A 201 6.62 -12.82 8.91
C GLY A 201 5.88 -11.96 9.93
N LEU A 202 5.51 -12.53 11.07
CA LEU A 202 4.92 -11.78 12.17
C LEU A 202 5.89 -10.73 12.73
N MET A 203 7.17 -11.07 12.89
CA MET A 203 8.19 -10.13 13.33
C MET A 203 8.32 -8.95 12.36
N VAL A 204 8.36 -9.20 11.04
CA VAL A 204 8.40 -8.14 10.02
C VAL A 204 7.15 -7.27 10.10
N ALA A 205 5.96 -7.86 10.23
CA ALA A 205 4.71 -7.11 10.38
C ALA A 205 4.69 -6.22 11.63
N LEU A 206 5.22 -6.70 12.76
CA LEU A 206 5.33 -5.90 14.00
C LEU A 206 6.40 -4.81 13.91
N LEU A 207 7.57 -5.12 13.34
CA LEU A 207 8.69 -4.17 13.21
C LEU A 207 8.42 -3.05 12.21
N ILE A 208 7.64 -3.33 11.16
CA ILE A 208 7.23 -2.33 10.17
C ILE A 208 5.90 -1.72 10.60
N GLY A 209 4.80 -2.47 10.46
CA GLY A 209 3.45 -1.96 10.69
C GLY A 209 3.20 -1.58 12.14
N GLY A 210 3.59 -2.43 13.09
CA GLY A 210 3.41 -2.12 14.52
C GLY A 210 4.16 -0.88 14.97
N PHE A 211 5.42 -0.71 14.53
CA PHE A 211 6.21 0.49 14.79
C PHE A 211 5.59 1.74 14.15
N ASP A 212 5.20 1.66 12.87
CA ASP A 212 4.60 2.79 12.15
C ASP A 212 3.28 3.24 12.82
N ILE A 213 2.40 2.31 13.16
CA ILE A 213 1.15 2.58 13.88
C ILE A 213 1.42 3.23 15.23
N LEU A 214 2.41 2.74 15.98
CA LEU A 214 2.78 3.33 17.26
C LEU A 214 3.23 4.78 17.09
N CYS A 215 4.12 5.07 16.14
CA CYS A 215 4.58 6.42 15.84
C CYS A 215 3.43 7.34 15.38
N ILE A 216 2.52 6.85 14.54
CA ILE A 216 1.31 7.58 14.13
C ILE A 216 0.44 7.90 15.34
N THR A 217 0.19 6.91 16.19
CA THR A 217 -0.67 7.05 17.39
C THR A 217 -0.09 8.07 18.36
N VAL A 218 1.21 8.00 18.64
CA VAL A 218 1.90 8.97 19.50
C VAL A 218 1.83 10.37 18.90
N SER A 219 2.11 10.51 17.60
CA SER A 219 2.06 11.80 16.89
C SER A 219 0.68 12.43 16.98
N TYR A 220 -0.38 11.68 16.68
CA TYR A 220 -1.75 12.18 16.74
C TYR A 220 -2.23 12.43 18.17
N THR A 221 -1.79 11.64 19.15
CA THR A 221 -2.07 11.91 20.57
C THR A 221 -1.49 13.26 20.99
N MET A 222 -0.26 13.56 20.57
CA MET A 222 0.38 14.84 20.87
C MET A 222 -0.27 16.01 20.11
N ILE A 223 -0.63 15.81 18.83
CA ILE A 223 -1.41 16.79 18.06
C ILE A 223 -2.73 17.09 18.77
N LEU A 224 -3.48 16.07 19.18
CA LEU A 224 -4.75 16.25 19.89
C LEU A 224 -4.55 17.05 21.19
N ARG A 225 -3.53 16.71 21.99
CA ARG A 225 -3.19 17.47 23.21
C ARG A 225 -2.91 18.94 22.90
N ALA A 226 -2.11 19.22 21.87
CA ALA A 226 -1.78 20.58 21.45
C ALA A 226 -2.99 21.35 20.89
N VAL A 227 -3.91 20.66 20.20
CA VAL A 227 -5.12 21.29 19.66
C VAL A 227 -6.12 21.59 20.77
N VAL A 228 -6.33 20.67 21.72
CA VAL A 228 -7.24 20.89 22.85
C VAL A 228 -6.78 22.04 23.75
N SER A 229 -5.46 22.29 23.86
CA SER A 229 -4.94 23.43 24.62
C SER A 229 -5.12 24.80 23.96
N LEU A 230 -5.53 24.86 22.68
CA LEU A 230 -5.83 26.13 22.01
C LEU A 230 -7.10 26.76 22.59
N SER A 231 -7.08 28.06 22.85
CA SER A 231 -8.20 28.79 23.45
C SER A 231 -9.38 29.04 22.47
N SER A 232 -9.12 29.17 21.18
CA SER A 232 -10.13 29.48 20.15
C SER A 232 -10.67 28.23 19.44
N ALA A 233 -12.00 28.15 19.28
CA ALA A 233 -12.66 27.07 18.55
C ALA A 233 -12.33 27.08 17.06
N GLU A 234 -12.16 28.26 16.47
CA GLU A 234 -11.77 28.47 15.07
C GLU A 234 -10.34 27.95 14.82
N ALA A 235 -9.43 28.21 15.76
CA ALA A 235 -8.07 27.69 15.71
C ALA A 235 -8.04 26.15 15.78
N ARG A 236 -8.90 25.55 16.63
CA ARG A 236 -9.07 24.08 16.71
C ARG A 236 -9.61 23.50 15.41
N GLN A 237 -10.67 24.09 14.86
CA GLN A 237 -11.29 23.63 13.61
C GLN A 237 -10.31 23.71 12.44
N LYS A 238 -9.53 24.79 12.36
CA LYS A 238 -8.48 24.95 11.35
C LYS A 238 -7.40 23.87 11.48
N ALA A 239 -6.95 23.57 12.70
CA ALA A 239 -5.96 22.51 12.94
C ALA A 239 -6.49 21.14 12.48
N PHE A 240 -7.71 20.76 12.88
CA PHE A 240 -8.32 19.50 12.43
C PHE A 240 -8.49 19.43 10.91
N SER A 241 -8.93 20.53 10.28
CA SER A 241 -9.10 20.58 8.83
C SER A 241 -7.80 20.30 8.07
N THR A 242 -6.63 20.61 8.64
CA THR A 242 -5.33 20.31 8.03
C THR A 242 -4.87 18.86 8.18
N CYS A 243 -5.49 18.11 9.11
CA CYS A 243 -5.19 16.71 9.38
C CYS A 243 -6.20 15.75 8.75
N THR A 244 -7.41 16.23 8.40
CA THR A 244 -8.51 15.39 7.92
C THR A 244 -8.11 14.50 6.74
N ALA A 245 -7.42 15.04 5.73
CA ALA A 245 -7.01 14.25 4.57
C ALA A 245 -6.10 13.07 4.96
N HIS A 246 -5.16 13.32 5.87
CA HIS A 246 -4.23 12.29 6.33
C HIS A 246 -4.91 11.28 7.26
N ILE A 247 -5.81 11.71 8.15
CA ILE A 247 -6.61 10.80 8.98
C ILE A 247 -7.47 9.88 8.08
N CYS A 248 -8.09 10.42 7.04
CA CYS A 248 -8.83 9.61 6.07
C CYS A 248 -7.93 8.57 5.40
N ALA A 249 -6.73 8.96 4.94
CA ALA A 249 -5.76 8.03 4.35
C ALA A 249 -5.36 6.91 5.34
N ILE A 250 -5.04 7.25 6.59
CA ILE A 250 -4.73 6.27 7.65
C ILE A 250 -5.90 5.28 7.85
N VAL A 251 -7.14 5.78 7.94
CA VAL A 251 -8.32 4.92 8.12
C VAL A 251 -8.51 3.99 6.93
N ILE A 252 -8.37 4.50 5.71
CA ILE A 252 -8.50 3.74 4.47
C ILE A 252 -7.44 2.63 4.38
N THR A 253 -6.20 2.90 4.79
CA THR A 253 -5.12 1.91 4.77
C THR A 253 -5.26 0.87 5.88
N TYR A 254 -5.44 1.30 7.14
CA TYR A 254 -5.33 0.38 8.28
C TYR A 254 -6.62 -0.40 8.59
N VAL A 255 -7.81 0.13 8.31
CA VAL A 255 -9.06 -0.60 8.63
C VAL A 255 -9.18 -1.91 7.82
N PRO A 256 -9.01 -1.92 6.49
CA PRO A 256 -9.00 -3.17 5.72
C PRO A 256 -7.86 -4.11 6.12
N ALA A 257 -6.70 -3.57 6.49
CA ALA A 257 -5.54 -4.34 6.96
C ALA A 257 -5.86 -5.11 8.24
N PHE A 258 -6.40 -4.42 9.25
CA PHE A 258 -6.81 -5.03 10.50
C PHE A 258 -7.94 -6.04 10.27
N PHE A 259 -8.93 -5.71 9.44
CA PHE A 259 -10.00 -6.64 9.10
C PHE A 259 -9.44 -7.93 8.50
N THR A 260 -8.54 -7.83 7.51
CA THR A 260 -7.90 -9.00 6.89
C THR A 260 -7.09 -9.81 7.91
N PHE A 261 -6.33 -9.15 8.78
CA PHE A 261 -5.54 -9.82 9.83
C PHE A 261 -6.42 -10.57 10.84
N PHE A 262 -7.44 -9.91 11.40
CA PHE A 262 -8.33 -10.52 12.39
C PHE A 262 -9.16 -11.65 11.78
N THR A 263 -9.68 -11.46 10.57
CA THR A 263 -10.46 -12.49 9.90
C THR A 263 -9.60 -13.71 9.56
N HIS A 264 -8.38 -13.52 9.04
CA HIS A 264 -7.49 -14.66 8.76
C HIS A 264 -7.04 -15.39 10.05
N ARG A 265 -6.90 -14.68 11.18
CA ARG A 265 -6.44 -15.27 12.45
C ARG A 265 -7.55 -15.93 13.27
N PHE A 266 -8.75 -15.36 13.28
CA PHE A 266 -9.86 -15.74 14.17
C PHE A 266 -11.12 -16.21 13.42
N GLY A 267 -11.25 -15.89 12.12
CA GLY A 267 -12.45 -16.16 11.31
C GLY A 267 -12.43 -17.45 10.50
N GLY A 268 -11.43 -18.32 10.69
CA GLY A 268 -11.14 -19.44 9.77
C GLY A 268 -12.25 -20.50 9.59
N HIS A 269 -13.28 -20.55 10.46
CA HIS A 269 -14.45 -21.42 10.29
C HIS A 269 -15.77 -20.64 10.05
N SER A 270 -15.77 -19.32 10.25
CA SER A 270 -16.99 -18.50 10.21
C SER A 270 -17.08 -17.62 8.97
N ILE A 271 -15.96 -17.39 8.28
CA ILE A 271 -15.87 -16.46 7.14
C ILE A 271 -15.48 -17.25 5.88
N PRO A 272 -16.28 -17.16 4.81
CA PRO A 272 -15.97 -17.83 3.56
C PRO A 272 -14.63 -17.39 2.94
N PRO A 273 -13.88 -18.29 2.27
CA PRO A 273 -12.60 -17.99 1.63
C PRO A 273 -12.63 -16.80 0.65
N HIS A 274 -13.73 -16.63 -0.08
CA HIS A 274 -13.88 -15.52 -1.02
C HIS A 274 -13.87 -14.14 -0.35
N ILE A 275 -14.39 -14.01 0.88
CA ILE A 275 -14.38 -12.74 1.62
C ILE A 275 -12.94 -12.35 2.00
N HIS A 276 -12.12 -13.31 2.41
CA HIS A 276 -10.71 -13.05 2.71
C HIS A 276 -9.95 -12.52 1.50
N ILE A 277 -10.20 -13.10 0.32
CA ILE A 277 -9.52 -12.70 -0.91
C ILE A 277 -10.03 -11.34 -1.40
N ILE A 278 -11.35 -11.11 -1.37
CA ILE A 278 -11.92 -9.78 -1.72
C ILE A 278 -11.34 -8.70 -0.80
N MET A 279 -11.28 -8.96 0.50
CA MET A 279 -10.71 -8.01 1.46
C MET A 279 -9.21 -7.81 1.29
N ALA A 280 -8.45 -8.85 0.94
CA ALA A 280 -7.04 -8.73 0.61
C ALA A 280 -6.82 -7.84 -0.64
N ASN A 281 -7.68 -7.95 -1.66
CA ASN A 281 -7.65 -7.07 -2.83
C ASN A 281 -8.07 -5.64 -2.46
N LEU A 282 -9.14 -5.46 -1.67
CA LEU A 282 -9.57 -4.14 -1.21
C LEU A 282 -8.50 -3.44 -0.36
N TYR A 283 -7.83 -4.18 0.52
CA TYR A 283 -6.72 -3.69 1.30
C TYR A 283 -5.59 -3.13 0.43
N LEU A 284 -5.23 -3.82 -0.65
CA LEU A 284 -4.17 -3.37 -1.57
C LEU A 284 -4.60 -2.23 -2.50
N LEU A 285 -5.89 -2.12 -2.82
CA LEU A 285 -6.38 -1.25 -3.90
C LEU A 285 -7.08 0.01 -3.40
N MET A 286 -7.74 -0.08 -2.25
CA MET A 286 -8.48 1.05 -1.71
C MET A 286 -7.55 2.24 -1.42
N PRO A 287 -6.35 2.08 -0.83
CA PRO A 287 -5.48 3.23 -0.59
C PRO A 287 -4.99 3.89 -1.90
N PRO A 288 -4.39 3.18 -2.87
CA PRO A 288 -3.97 3.78 -4.14
C PRO A 288 -5.08 4.50 -4.90
N THR A 289 -6.32 4.00 -4.84
CA THR A 289 -7.47 4.62 -5.51
C THR A 289 -8.00 5.84 -4.73
N MET A 290 -8.10 5.74 -3.40
CA MET A 290 -8.77 6.76 -2.59
C MET A 290 -7.84 7.88 -2.14
N ASN A 291 -6.55 7.62 -1.94
CA ASN A 291 -5.55 8.64 -1.58
C ASN A 291 -5.62 9.87 -2.50
N PRO A 292 -5.50 9.75 -3.84
CA PRO A 292 -5.57 10.92 -4.73
C PRO A 292 -6.91 11.66 -4.67
N ILE A 293 -8.02 10.95 -4.47
CA ILE A 293 -9.36 11.56 -4.33
C ILE A 293 -9.43 12.36 -3.02
N VAL A 294 -9.02 11.76 -1.90
CA VAL A 294 -9.01 12.39 -0.58
C VAL A 294 -8.14 13.63 -0.60
N TYR A 295 -6.90 13.53 -1.07
CA TYR A 295 -5.99 14.68 -1.14
C TYR A 295 -6.47 15.73 -2.14
N GLY A 296 -7.00 15.35 -3.30
CA GLY A 296 -7.54 16.28 -4.29
C GLY A 296 -8.78 17.06 -3.80
N VAL A 297 -9.70 16.40 -3.11
CA VAL A 297 -10.94 17.02 -2.61
C VAL A 297 -10.70 17.85 -1.34
N LYS A 298 -9.90 17.32 -0.41
CA LYS A 298 -9.71 17.93 0.91
C LYS A 298 -8.57 18.93 0.97
N THR A 299 -7.61 18.89 0.04
CA THR A 299 -6.48 19.82 0.04
C THR A 299 -6.74 20.99 -0.88
N LYS A 300 -7.02 22.16 -0.29
CA LYS A 300 -7.34 23.40 -1.02
C LYS A 300 -6.31 23.74 -2.10
N GLN A 301 -5.01 23.60 -1.78
CA GLN A 301 -3.92 23.92 -2.70
C GLN A 301 -3.92 22.99 -3.93
N ILE A 302 -4.10 21.68 -3.74
CA ILE A 302 -4.22 20.72 -4.84
C ILE A 302 -5.45 21.03 -5.68
N ARG A 303 -6.61 21.23 -5.04
CA ARG A 303 -7.87 21.54 -5.71
C ARG A 303 -7.76 22.78 -6.61
N GLU A 304 -7.20 23.87 -6.10
CA GLU A 304 -7.02 25.11 -6.86
C GLU A 304 -6.09 24.93 -8.07
N ARG A 305 -5.05 24.10 -7.96
CA ARG A 305 -4.16 23.81 -9.09
C ARG A 305 -4.80 22.92 -10.13
N VAL A 306 -5.50 21.87 -9.71
CA VAL A 306 -6.28 21.01 -10.62
C VAL A 306 -7.30 21.85 -11.40
N SER A 307 -8.06 22.71 -10.73
CA SER A 307 -9.02 23.59 -11.40
C SER A 307 -8.35 24.53 -12.41
N LYS A 308 -7.18 25.10 -12.09
CA LYS A 308 -6.44 25.96 -13.03
C LYS A 308 -5.97 25.21 -14.28
N ILE A 309 -5.50 23.97 -14.14
CA ILE A 309 -5.07 23.15 -15.28
C ILE A 309 -6.27 22.82 -16.17
N LEU A 310 -7.37 22.32 -15.58
CA LEU A 310 -8.58 21.98 -16.32
C LEU A 310 -9.20 23.18 -17.04
N LEU A 311 -9.18 24.37 -16.42
CA LEU A 311 -9.68 25.60 -17.04
C LEU A 311 -8.76 26.08 -18.17
N LYS A 312 -7.44 26.02 -17.99
CA LYS A 312 -6.47 26.40 -19.02
C LYS A 312 -6.53 25.47 -20.24
N GLU A 313 -6.75 24.18 -20.02
CA GLU A 313 -6.95 23.20 -21.09
C GLU A 313 -8.25 23.47 -21.85
N LYS A 314 -9.32 23.85 -21.14
CA LYS A 314 -10.60 24.24 -21.75
C LYS A 314 -10.50 25.51 -22.62
N ASP A 315 -9.69 26.49 -22.20
CA ASP A 315 -9.41 27.71 -22.99
C ASP A 315 -8.49 27.43 -24.20
N SER A 316 -7.58 26.45 -24.07
CA SER A 316 -6.69 26.03 -25.17
C SER A 316 -7.44 25.21 -26.24
N SER A 317 -8.45 24.43 -25.83
CA SER A 317 -9.32 23.68 -26.75
C SER A 317 -10.36 24.56 -27.46
N SER A 318 -10.74 25.70 -26.89
CA SER A 318 -11.70 26.63 -27.50
C SER A 318 -11.07 27.62 -28.50
N HIS A 319 -9.75 27.81 -28.47
CA HIS A 319 -9.00 28.60 -29.47
C HIS A 319 -8.51 27.79 -30.69
N ASN A 320 -8.67 26.45 -30.67
CA ASN A 320 -8.26 25.55 -31.76
C ASN A 320 -9.45 24.97 -32.56
N ILE A 321 -10.63 25.62 -32.49
CA ILE A 321 -11.83 25.28 -33.28
C ILE A 321 -12.16 26.45 -34.20
#